data_AF-A0A3P6UAT1-F1
#
_entry.id   AF-A0A3P6UAT1-F1
#
_cell.length_a   1.000
_cell.length_b   1.000
_cell.length_c   1.000
_cell.angle_alpha   90.00
_cell.angle_beta   90.00
_cell.angle_gamma   90.00
#
_symmetry.space_group_name_H-M   'P 1'
#
loop_
_entity.id
_entity.type
_entity.pdbx_description
1 polymer ?
#
loop_
_entity_poly.entity_id
_entity_poly.type
_entity_poly.pdbx_seq_one_letter_code
_entity_poly.pdbx_strand_id
1 'polypeptide(L)'
;MRAHFMENVSKALAVLKERNIHLENIGAGDIVDGNANLILGLIWTIMLHFQVRIEVCLKLFSIVIEHSSNRKMTITLKTEF
;
A
#
# COMPACT_ATOMS: atom_id res chain seq x y z
N MET A 1 -18.49 -20.90 -12.82
CA MET A 1 -18.89 -19.47 -12.66
C MET A 1 -18.49 -18.87 -11.29
N ARG A 2 -18.59 -19.53 -10.12
CA ARG A 2 -17.97 -19.02 -8.86
C ARG A 2 -16.44 -19.21 -8.78
N ALA A 3 -15.96 -20.32 -9.36
CA ALA A 3 -14.53 -20.66 -9.38
C ALA A 3 -13.63 -19.60 -10.02
N HIS A 4 -14.10 -18.91 -11.08
CA HIS A 4 -13.33 -17.83 -11.71
C HIS A 4 -13.14 -16.63 -10.78
N PHE A 5 -14.18 -16.25 -10.02
CA PHE A 5 -14.07 -15.18 -9.03
C PHE A 5 -13.11 -15.58 -7.90
N MET A 6 -13.20 -16.82 -7.41
CA MET A 6 -12.27 -17.34 -6.41
C MET A 6 -10.82 -17.32 -6.90
N GLU A 7 -10.58 -17.72 -8.15
CA GLU A 7 -9.24 -17.74 -8.74
C GLU A 7 -8.68 -16.32 -8.89
N ASN A 8 -9.48 -15.38 -9.39
CA ASN A 8 -9.08 -13.98 -9.54
C ASN A 8 -8.73 -13.35 -8.19
N VAL A 9 -9.58 -13.55 -7.18
CA VAL A 9 -9.33 -13.04 -5.83
C VAL A 9 -8.10 -13.72 -5.23
N SER A 10 -7.94 -15.03 -5.39
CA SER A 10 -6.75 -15.74 -4.88
C SER A 10 -5.45 -15.22 -5.48
N LYS A 11 -5.42 -14.94 -6.79
CA LYS A 11 -4.29 -14.31 -7.47
C LYS A 11 -4.01 -12.92 -6.93
N ALA A 12 -5.04 -12.11 -6.71
CA ALA A 12 -4.89 -10.78 -6.13
C ALA A 12 -4.29 -10.85 -4.71
N LEU A 13 -4.81 -11.72 -3.85
CA LEU A 13 -4.30 -11.91 -2.48
C LEU A 13 -2.86 -12.44 -2.48
N ALA A 14 -2.48 -13.30 -3.44
CA ALA A 14 -1.11 -13.78 -3.59
C ALA A 14 -0.13 -12.62 -3.89
N VAL A 15 -0.48 -11.74 -4.83
CA VAL A 15 0.34 -10.55 -5.14
C VAL A 15 0.51 -9.63 -3.92
N LEU A 16 -0.54 -9.48 -3.10
CA LEU A 16 -0.45 -8.69 -1.87
C LEU A 16 0.52 -9.33 -0.86
N LYS A 17 0.49 -10.66 -0.72
CA LYS A 17 1.45 -11.40 0.13
C LYS A 17 2.89 -11.25 -0.38
N GLU A 18 3.12 -11.35 -1.69
CA GLU A 18 4.43 -11.11 -2.31
C GLU A 18 4.96 -9.69 -2.02
N ARG A 19 4.06 -8.71 -1.91
CA ARG A 19 4.38 -7.32 -1.53
C ARG A 19 4.59 -7.12 -0.02
N ASN A 20 4.63 -8.21 0.77
CA ASN A 20 4.74 -8.20 2.23
C ASN A 20 3.57 -7.50 2.95
N ILE A 21 2.38 -7.53 2.36
CA ILE A 21 1.17 -7.03 3.01
C ILE A 21 0.60 -8.17 3.88
N HIS A 22 0.50 -7.93 5.18
CA HIS A 22 -0.12 -8.89 6.11
C HIS A 22 -1.64 -8.90 5.91
N LEU A 23 -2.18 -10.07 5.59
CA LEU A 23 -3.62 -10.29 5.42
C LEU A 23 -4.09 -11.18 6.58
N GLU A 24 -4.60 -10.58 7.64
CA GLU A 24 -5.09 -11.33 8.80
C GLU A 24 -6.50 -11.87 8.53
N ASN A 25 -6.61 -13.20 8.45
CA ASN A 25 -7.88 -13.93 8.37
C ASN A 25 -8.76 -13.57 7.15
N ILE A 26 -8.15 -13.23 6.01
CA ILE A 26 -8.86 -12.93 4.75
C ILE A 26 -8.62 -14.05 3.74
N GLY A 27 -9.66 -14.83 3.43
CA GLY A 27 -9.69 -15.81 2.35
C GLY A 27 -10.37 -15.28 1.10
N ALA A 28 -10.13 -15.93 -0.05
CA ALA A 28 -10.82 -15.58 -1.29
C ALA A 28 -12.33 -15.84 -1.21
N GLY A 29 -12.75 -16.85 -0.43
CA GLY A 29 -14.16 -17.15 -0.18
C GLY A 29 -14.88 -15.99 0.50
N ASP A 30 -14.27 -15.39 1.52
CA ASP A 30 -14.85 -14.27 2.28
C ASP A 30 -15.17 -13.05 1.42
N ILE A 31 -14.36 -12.81 0.38
CA ILE A 31 -14.55 -11.71 -0.56
C ILE A 31 -15.61 -12.05 -1.59
N VAL A 32 -15.54 -13.25 -2.17
CA VAL A 32 -16.52 -13.71 -3.17
C VAL A 32 -17.92 -13.83 -2.57
N ASP A 33 -18.01 -14.19 -1.29
CA ASP A 33 -19.26 -14.34 -0.55
C ASP A 33 -19.75 -13.02 0.08
N GLY A 34 -18.98 -11.93 -0.06
CA GLY A 34 -19.43 -10.57 0.26
C GLY A 34 -19.35 -10.18 1.73
N ASN A 35 -18.40 -10.70 2.51
CA ASN A 35 -18.22 -10.27 3.90
C ASN A 35 -17.69 -8.84 3.98
N ALA A 36 -18.59 -7.87 4.18
CA ALA A 36 -18.29 -6.44 4.15
C ALA A 36 -17.18 -6.02 5.15
N ASN A 37 -17.14 -6.61 6.35
CA ASN A 37 -16.13 -6.28 7.36
C ASN A 37 -14.72 -6.66 6.90
N LEU A 38 -14.57 -7.85 6.31
CA LEU A 38 -13.29 -8.34 5.79
C LEU A 38 -12.86 -7.59 4.52
N ILE A 39 -13.82 -7.26 3.65
CA ILE A 39 -13.55 -6.47 2.44
C ILE A 39 -13.08 -5.06 2.83
N LEU A 40 -13.72 -4.42 3.81
CA LEU A 40 -13.30 -3.10 4.28
C LEU A 40 -11.91 -3.16 4.94
N GLY A 41 -11.65 -4.18 5.76
CA GLY A 41 -10.33 -4.43 6.35
C GLY A 41 -9.24 -4.64 5.30
N LEU A 42 -9.54 -5.36 4.20
CA LEU A 42 -8.63 -5.53 3.08
C LEU A 42 -8.30 -4.19 2.41
N ILE A 43 -9.32 -3.42 2.05
CA ILE A 43 -9.16 -2.13 1.38
C ILE A 43 -8.34 -1.18 2.25
N TRP A 44 -8.66 -1.11 3.55
CA TRP A 44 -7.92 -0.33 4.53
C TRP A 44 -6.44 -0.72 4.59
N THR A 45 -6.15 -2.02 4.67
CA THR A 45 -4.78 -2.53 4.74
C THR A 45 -3.99 -2.18 3.47
N ILE A 46 -4.62 -2.28 2.30
CA ILE A 46 -4.02 -1.88 1.02
C ILE A 46 -3.72 -0.38 1.03
N MET A 47 -4.70 0.46 1.37
CA MET A 47 -4.52 1.92 1.41
C MET A 47 -3.38 2.32 2.34
N LEU A 48 -3.36 1.81 3.57
CA LEU A 48 -2.35 2.13 4.57
C LEU A 48 -0.95 1.73 4.10
N HIS A 49 -0.80 0.52 3.55
CA HIS A 49 0.50 0.02 3.10
C HIS A 49 1.08 0.87 1.95
N PHE A 50 0.26 1.30 1.00
CA PHE A 50 0.74 2.13 -0.12
C PHE A 50 0.95 3.58 0.29
N GLN A 51 0.11 4.16 1.15
CA GLN A 51 0.28 5.53 1.62
C GLN A 51 1.57 5.69 2.45
N VAL A 52 1.83 4.79 3.40
CA VAL A 52 3.06 4.83 4.21
C VAL A 52 4.30 4.69 3.34
N ARG A 53 4.27 3.85 2.31
CA ARG A 53 5.39 3.72 1.36
C ARG A 53 5.66 5.00 0.57
N ILE A 54 4.61 5.68 0.13
CA ILE A 54 4.75 6.97 -0.57
C ILE A 54 5.37 8.01 0.37
N GLU A 55 4.87 8.13 1.60
CA GLU A 55 5.43 9.07 2.59
C GLU A 55 6.89 8.78 2.93
N VAL A 56 7.26 7.50 3.11
CA VAL A 56 8.65 7.09 3.37
C VAL A 56 9.54 7.38 2.15
N CYS A 57 9.09 7.06 0.94
CA CYS A 57 9.82 7.37 -0.29
C CYS A 57 10.03 8.88 -0.47
N LEU A 58 9.00 9.69 -0.18
CA LEU A 58 9.11 11.16 -0.24
C LEU A 58 10.08 11.68 0.82
N LYS A 59 10.04 11.16 2.06
CA LYS A 59 11.00 11.50 3.12
C LYS A 59 12.43 11.11 2.75
N LEU A 60 12.64 9.92 2.19
CA LEU A 60 13.94 9.48 1.69
C LEU A 60 14.41 10.35 0.53
N PHE A 61 13.52 10.73 -0.38
CA PHE A 61 13.84 11.65 -1.47
C PHE A 61 14.27 13.02 -0.92
N SER A 62 13.58 13.59 0.08
CA SER A 62 14.01 14.81 0.75
C SER A 62 15.39 14.68 1.39
N ILE A 63 15.67 13.57 2.09
CA ILE A 63 16.99 13.29 2.69
C ILE A 63 18.08 13.17 1.61
N VAL A 64 17.81 12.48 0.50
CA VAL A 64 18.76 12.34 -0.62
C VAL A 64 19.03 13.70 -1.26
N ILE A 65 18.01 14.54 -1.45
CA ILE A 65 18.18 15.90 -1.95
C ILE A 65 19.02 16.74 -0.97
N GLU A 66 18.77 16.65 0.34
CA GLU A 66 19.54 17.37 1.36
C GLU A 66 21.01 16.93 1.43
N HIS A 67 21.29 15.63 1.35
CA HIS A 67 22.66 15.13 1.27
C HIS A 67 23.37 15.51 -0.03
N SER A 68 22.66 15.56 -1.16
CA SER A 68 23.21 16.07 -2.43
C SER A 68 23.42 17.60 -2.39
N SER A 69 22.61 18.32 -1.60
CA SER A 69 22.63 19.79 -1.44
C SER A 69 23.65 20.31 -0.42
N ASN A 70 24.37 19.44 0.31
CA ASN A 70 25.62 19.84 1.01
C ASN A 70 26.73 20.29 0.03
N ARG A 71 26.47 20.27 -1.28
CA ARG A 71 27.13 21.14 -2.27
C ARG A 71 26.15 22.21 -2.78
N LYS A 72 25.80 23.18 -1.94
CA LYS A 72 25.10 24.45 -2.24
C LYS A 72 23.81 24.32 -3.07
N MET A 73 22.65 24.63 -2.46
CA MET A 73 21.81 25.80 -2.86
C MET A 73 20.47 25.82 -2.12
N THR A 74 20.25 26.92 -1.42
CA THR A 74 19.01 27.38 -0.78
C THR A 74 17.83 27.36 -1.76
N ILE A 75 16.83 26.50 -1.55
CA ILE A 75 15.47 26.80 -2.03
C ILE A 75 14.48 26.41 -0.94
N THR A 76 14.02 27.43 -0.22
CA THR A 76 12.87 27.44 0.65
C THR A 76 11.64 26.93 -0.10
N LEU A 77 11.17 25.72 0.19
CA LEU A 77 9.80 25.33 -0.10
C LEU A 77 9.08 25.18 1.25
N LYS A 78 8.36 26.24 1.61
CA LYS A 78 7.29 26.18 2.60
C LYS A 78 6.23 25.21 2.07
N THR A 79 6.20 24.00 2.58
CA THR A 79 5.02 23.14 2.55
C THR A 79 4.23 23.42 3.81
N GLU A 80 3.33 24.41 3.73
CA GLU A 80 2.25 24.55 4.69
C GLU A 80 1.16 23.54 4.33
N PHE A 81 0.62 22.90 5.37
CA PHE A 81 -0.52 21.98 5.32
C PHE A 81 -1.79 22.66 4.80
#